data_AF-A0A3R7B827-F1
#
_entry.id   AF-A0A3R7B827-F1
#
_cell.length_a   1.000
_cell.length_b   1.000
_cell.length_c   1.000
_cell.angle_alpha   90.00
_cell.angle_beta   90.00
_cell.angle_gamma   90.00
#
_symmetry.space_group_name_H-M   'P 1'
#
loop_
_entity.id
_entity.type
_entity.pdbx_description
1 polymer ?
#
loop_
_entity_poly.entity_id
_entity_poly.type
_entity_poly.pdbx_seq_one_letter_code
_entity_poly.pdbx_strand_id
1 'polypeptide(L)'
;MALNHLLSLLFVFTLALLVSVILYGLGALVSQKTKKTRRSAKLEPYACGEALPAEKLQVNIKRFFLYVTLFMIFDITAFLLSLSFNASFIYPLIFIAIIASSLLIIIPEIGGRKK
;
A
#
# COMPACT_ATOMS: atom_id res chain seq x y z
N MET A 1 24.01 -7.74 24.36
CA MET A 1 24.49 -7.73 22.97
C MET A 1 23.67 -8.61 22.04
N ALA A 2 23.41 -9.89 22.38
CA ALA A 2 22.57 -10.78 21.55
C ALA A 2 21.14 -10.26 21.29
N LEU A 3 20.51 -9.61 22.28
CA LEU A 3 19.16 -9.03 22.14
C LEU A 3 19.07 -7.96 21.05
N ASN A 4 20.14 -7.17 20.85
CA ASN A 4 20.16 -6.11 19.82
C ASN A 4 20.21 -6.68 18.40
N HIS A 5 20.78 -7.88 18.21
CA HIS A 5 20.81 -8.55 16.91
C HIS A 5 19.46 -9.20 16.57
N LEU A 6 18.75 -9.73 17.58
CA LEU A 6 17.40 -10.28 17.45
C LEU A 6 16.34 -9.23 17.10
N LEU A 7 16.52 -7.99 17.57
CA LEU A 7 15.66 -6.85 17.21
C LEU A 7 16.17 -6.05 16.00
N SER A 8 17.22 -6.50 15.32
CA SER A 8 17.70 -5.84 14.11
C SER A 8 16.63 -5.88 13.02
N LEU A 9 16.39 -4.74 12.37
CA LEU A 9 15.38 -4.60 11.32
C LEU A 9 15.58 -5.62 10.18
N LEU A 10 16.84 -5.87 9.81
CA LEU A 10 17.19 -6.87 8.80
C LEU A 10 16.82 -8.29 9.26
N PHE A 11 17.06 -8.61 10.54
CA PHE A 11 16.74 -9.92 11.09
C PHE A 11 15.22 -10.16 11.13
N VAL A 12 14.46 -9.19 11.64
CA VAL A 12 12.98 -9.30 11.71
C VAL A 12 12.37 -9.42 10.32
N PHE A 13 12.82 -8.61 9.36
CA PHE A 13 12.35 -8.67 7.97
C PHE A 13 12.66 -10.03 7.34
N THR A 14 13.90 -10.52 7.45
CA THR A 14 14.31 -11.81 6.88
C THR A 14 13.57 -12.98 7.53
N LEU A 15 13.37 -12.95 8.86
CA LEU A 15 12.59 -13.94 9.57
C LEU A 15 11.12 -13.95 9.11
N ALA A 16 10.47 -12.79 9.00
CA ALA A 16 9.09 -12.69 8.54
C ALA A 16 8.91 -13.20 7.11
N LEU A 17 9.84 -12.86 6.22
CA LEU A 17 9.87 -13.35 4.85
C LEU A 17 10.06 -14.88 4.81
N LEU A 18 11.01 -15.40 5.57
CA LEU A 18 11.31 -16.83 5.65
C LEU A 18 10.11 -17.61 6.16
N VAL A 19 9.47 -17.14 7.24
CA VAL A 19 8.23 -17.75 7.77
C VAL A 19 7.12 -17.74 6.72
N SER A 20 6.93 -16.62 6.02
CA SER A 20 5.90 -16.52 4.96
C SER A 20 6.15 -17.51 3.81
N VAL A 21 7.41 -17.65 3.38
CA VAL A 21 7.81 -18.60 2.32
C VAL A 21 7.62 -20.04 2.78
N ILE A 22 7.99 -20.37 4.03
CA ILE A 22 7.76 -21.73 4.58
C ILE A 22 6.27 -22.04 4.62
N LEU A 23 5.44 -21.14 5.14
CA LEU A 23 3.99 -21.34 5.19
C LEU A 23 3.39 -21.53 3.79
N TYR A 24 3.83 -20.71 2.82
CA TYR A 24 3.41 -20.86 1.43
C TYR A 24 3.86 -22.20 0.83
N GLY A 25 5.11 -22.61 1.08
CA GLY A 25 5.67 -23.87 0.60
C GLY A 25 4.96 -25.10 1.20
N LEU A 26 4.74 -25.10 2.52
CA LEU A 26 3.97 -26.14 3.21
C LEU A 26 2.52 -26.19 2.69
N GLY A 27 1.88 -25.04 2.51
CA GLY A 27 0.55 -24.97 1.89
C GLY A 27 0.53 -25.55 0.47
N ALA A 28 1.55 -25.25 -0.34
CA ALA A 28 1.67 -25.80 -1.69
C ALA A 28 1.95 -27.31 -1.72
N LEU A 29 2.65 -27.85 -0.71
CA LEU A 29 2.93 -29.28 -0.56
C LEU A 29 1.68 -30.07 -0.13
N VAL A 30 0.91 -29.54 0.83
CA VAL A 30 -0.30 -30.20 1.37
C VAL A 30 -1.50 -30.03 0.43
N SER A 31 -1.54 -28.97 -0.38
CA SER A 31 -2.68 -28.66 -1.25
C SER A 31 -2.95 -29.74 -2.31
N GLN A 32 -4.24 -30.05 -2.49
CA GLN A 32 -4.71 -30.93 -3.55
C GLN A 32 -4.39 -30.34 -4.92
N LYS A 33 -3.62 -31.08 -5.73
CA LYS A 33 -3.26 -30.63 -7.08
C LYS A 33 -4.50 -30.65 -7.98
N THR A 34 -4.89 -29.49 -8.50
CA THR A 34 -5.93 -29.41 -9.54
C THR A 34 -5.37 -29.93 -10.86
N LYS A 35 -6.10 -30.82 -11.54
CA LYS A 35 -5.76 -31.25 -12.90
C LYS A 35 -5.77 -30.01 -13.81
N LYS A 36 -4.65 -29.72 -14.47
CA LYS A 36 -4.47 -28.58 -15.40
C LYS A 36 -5.24 -28.77 -16.72
N THR A 37 -6.48 -29.25 -16.68
CA THR A 37 -7.33 -29.19 -17.87
C THR A 37 -7.71 -27.72 -18.07
N ARG A 38 -7.44 -27.18 -19.27
CA ARG A 38 -7.68 -25.77 -19.66
C ARG A 38 -9.13 -25.29 -19.49
N ARG A 39 -10.06 -26.16 -19.07
CA ARG A 39 -11.51 -25.96 -18.93
C ARG A 39 -12.05 -26.42 -17.56
N SER A 40 -11.26 -26.31 -16.49
CA SER A 40 -11.77 -26.60 -15.14
C SER A 40 -12.41 -25.34 -14.56
N ALA A 41 -13.70 -25.40 -14.21
CA ALA A 41 -14.41 -24.35 -13.48
C ALA A 41 -13.72 -23.92 -12.18
N LYS A 42 -12.80 -24.74 -11.64
CA LYS A 42 -11.95 -24.38 -10.49
C LYS A 42 -10.97 -23.23 -10.74
N LEU A 43 -10.67 -22.93 -12.00
CA LEU A 43 -9.74 -21.87 -12.41
C LEU A 43 -10.47 -20.64 -12.96
N GLU A 44 -11.80 -20.67 -12.98
CA GLU A 44 -12.61 -19.54 -13.45
C GLU A 44 -12.68 -18.45 -12.36
N PRO A 45 -12.62 -17.16 -12.73
CA PRO A 45 -12.82 -16.07 -11.78
C PRO A 45 -14.17 -16.18 -11.07
N TYR A 46 -14.22 -15.75 -9.81
CA TYR A 46 -15.48 -15.69 -9.08
C TYR A 46 -16.41 -14.65 -9.74
N ALA A 47 -17.54 -15.12 -10.24
CA ALA A 47 -18.56 -14.31 -10.92
C ALA A 47 -19.97 -14.72 -10.48
N CYS A 48 -20.15 -15.04 -9.19
CA CYS A 48 -21.44 -15.52 -8.63
C CYS A 48 -22.03 -16.75 -9.36
N GLY A 49 -21.21 -17.54 -10.06
CA GLY A 49 -21.65 -18.67 -10.88
C GLY A 49 -22.04 -18.32 -12.31
N GLU A 50 -21.94 -17.05 -12.70
CA GLU A 50 -22.22 -16.58 -14.06
C GLU A 50 -20.95 -16.53 -14.92
N ALA A 51 -21.09 -16.82 -16.20
CA ALA A 51 -20.00 -16.67 -17.18
C ALA A 51 -19.89 -15.21 -17.63
N LEU A 52 -19.44 -14.34 -16.73
CA LEU A 52 -19.23 -12.92 -17.04
C LEU A 52 -17.94 -12.74 -17.84
N PRO A 53 -17.95 -11.94 -18.92
CA PRO A 53 -16.72 -11.57 -19.60
C PRO A 53 -15.82 -10.78 -18.65
N ALA A 54 -14.51 -10.89 -18.82
CA ALA A 54 -13.56 -10.09 -18.06
C ALA A 54 -13.70 -8.61 -18.44
N GLU A 55 -14.48 -7.86 -17.67
CA GLU A 55 -14.58 -6.42 -17.83
C GLU A 55 -13.38 -5.72 -17.21
N LYS A 56 -12.87 -4.71 -17.91
CA LYS A 56 -11.85 -3.83 -17.36
C LYS A 56 -12.53 -2.89 -16.38
N LEU A 57 -12.16 -2.99 -15.11
CA LEU A 57 -12.60 -2.02 -14.11
C LEU A 57 -12.13 -0.62 -14.52
N GLN A 58 -13.08 0.25 -14.86
CA GLN A 58 -12.80 1.65 -15.13
C GLN A 58 -12.67 2.41 -13.80
N VAL A 59 -11.44 2.53 -13.31
CA VAL A 59 -11.14 3.34 -12.13
C VAL A 59 -11.12 4.82 -12.55
N ASN A 60 -11.78 5.68 -11.78
CA ASN A 60 -11.67 7.12 -11.98
C ASN A 60 -10.24 7.58 -11.62
N ILE A 61 -9.39 7.70 -12.64
CA ILE A 61 -7.97 8.05 -12.49
C ILE A 61 -7.81 9.42 -11.84
N LYS A 62 -8.67 10.40 -12.15
CA LYS A 62 -8.62 11.72 -11.51
C LYS A 62 -8.76 11.59 -9.99
N ARG A 63 -9.77 10.84 -9.54
CA ARG A 63 -10.05 10.67 -8.12
C ARG A 63 -8.99 9.80 -7.43
N PHE A 64 -8.54 8.74 -8.09
CA PHE A 64 -7.46 7.89 -7.59
C PHE A 64 -6.16 8.69 -7.39
N PHE A 65 -5.74 9.42 -8.41
CA PHE A 65 -4.52 10.22 -8.37
C PHE A 65 -4.57 11.30 -7.27
N LEU A 66 -5.73 11.92 -7.08
CA LEU A 66 -5.95 12.89 -6.02
C LEU A 66 -5.69 12.26 -4.64
N TYR A 67 -6.32 11.12 -4.34
CA TYR A 67 -6.12 10.44 -3.07
C TYR A 67 -4.69 9.94 -2.87
N VAL A 68 -4.05 9.40 -3.90
CA VAL A 68 -2.63 8.99 -3.83
C VAL A 68 -1.72 10.18 -3.55
N THR A 69 -1.97 11.31 -4.18
CA THR A 69 -1.18 12.54 -3.96
C THR A 69 -1.36 13.06 -2.53
N LEU A 70 -2.59 13.09 -2.00
CA LEU A 70 -2.85 13.46 -0.61
C LEU A 70 -2.13 12.52 0.36
N PHE A 71 -2.24 11.22 0.14
CA PHE A 71 -1.54 10.22 0.96
C PHE A 71 -0.04 10.47 0.96
N MET A 72 0.57 10.69 -0.22
CA MET A 72 2.00 10.95 -0.35
C MET A 72 2.43 12.23 0.37
N ILE A 73 1.63 13.30 0.32
CA ILE A 73 1.90 14.54 1.05
C ILE A 73 1.95 14.27 2.55
N PHE A 74 0.96 13.57 3.10
CA PHE A 74 0.93 13.26 4.54
C PHE A 74 2.06 12.30 4.95
N ASP A 75 2.40 11.32 4.11
CA ASP A 75 3.48 10.37 4.39
C ASP A 75 4.86 11.05 4.45
N ILE A 76 5.17 11.86 3.43
CA ILE A 76 6.40 12.67 3.40
C ILE A 76 6.44 13.66 4.56
N THR A 77 5.29 14.25 4.91
CA THR A 77 5.15 15.17 6.05
C THR A 77 5.57 14.51 7.35
N ALA A 78 5.04 13.32 7.65
CA ALA A 78 5.33 12.61 8.88
C ALA A 78 6.84 12.30 9.00
N PHE A 79 7.45 11.88 7.88
CA PHE A 79 8.88 11.62 7.82
C PHE A 79 9.73 12.88 8.05
N LEU A 80 9.43 13.97 7.33
CA LEU A 80 10.17 15.23 7.47
C LEU A 80 10.02 15.81 8.88
N LEU A 81 8.82 15.76 9.45
CA LEU A 81 8.57 16.22 10.81
C LEU A 81 9.36 15.39 11.83
N SER A 82 9.37 14.07 11.66
CA SER A 82 10.14 13.16 12.51
C SER A 82 11.65 13.45 12.47
N LEU A 83 12.22 13.67 11.29
CA LEU A 83 13.63 14.05 11.15
C LEU A 83 13.93 15.42 11.77
N SER A 84 13.00 16.36 11.62
CA SER A 84 13.18 17.74 12.06
C SER A 84 13.17 17.90 13.59
N PHE A 85 12.67 16.91 14.34
CA PHE A 85 12.72 16.95 15.81
C PHE A 85 14.13 16.92 16.40
N ASN A 86 15.12 16.41 15.65
CA ASN A 86 16.52 16.44 16.08
C ASN A 86 17.25 17.72 15.65
N ALA A 87 16.56 18.67 15.03
CA ALA A 87 17.09 19.92 14.54
C ALA A 87 16.42 21.12 15.24
N SER A 88 16.75 22.35 14.80
CA SER A 88 16.08 23.56 15.28
C SER A 88 14.60 23.55 14.91
N PHE A 89 13.76 24.07 15.81
CA PHE A 89 12.30 24.17 15.65
C PHE A 89 11.84 24.97 14.42
N ILE A 90 12.75 25.75 13.81
CA ILE A 90 12.49 26.48 12.55
C ILE A 90 12.22 25.52 11.38
N TYR A 91 12.90 24.38 11.30
CA TYR A 91 12.71 23.42 10.21
C TYR A 91 11.31 22.77 10.21
N PRO A 92 10.80 22.21 11.33
CA PRO A 92 9.41 21.76 11.43
C PRO A 92 8.39 22.80 10.95
N LEU A 93 8.57 24.05 11.36
CA LEU A 93 7.69 25.18 11.00
C LEU A 93 7.65 25.44 9.49
N ILE A 94 8.82 25.49 8.85
CA ILE A 94 8.91 25.70 7.39
C ILE A 94 8.24 24.55 6.65
N PHE A 95 8.47 23.30 7.06
CA PHE A 95 7.84 22.15 6.42
C PHE A 95 6.32 22.20 6.56
N ILE A 96 5.79 22.45 7.76
CA ILE A 96 4.35 22.60 8.00
C ILE A 96 3.75 23.69 7.09
N ALA A 97 4.45 24.81 6.88
CA ALA A 97 4.00 25.88 6.00
C ALA A 97 3.91 25.43 4.52
N ILE A 98 4.92 24.70 4.01
CA ILE A 98 4.93 24.16 2.64
C ILE A 98 3.83 23.10 2.45
N ILE A 99 3.58 22.29 3.47
CA ILE A 99 2.53 21.27 3.42
C ILE A 99 1.15 21.93 3.44
N ALA A 100 0.95 22.92 4.30
CA ALA A 100 -0.29 23.69 4.36
C ALA A 100 -0.58 24.37 3.01
N SER A 101 0.43 24.94 2.33
CA SER A 101 0.24 25.53 1.01
C SER A 101 -0.13 24.49 -0.06
N SER A 102 0.47 23.30 -0.02
CA SER A 102 0.13 22.18 -0.91
C SER A 102 -1.31 21.71 -0.71
N LEU A 103 -1.77 21.64 0.54
CA LEU A 103 -3.15 21.27 0.88
C LEU A 103 -4.16 22.30 0.41
N LEU A 104 -3.84 23.60 0.48
CA LEU A 104 -4.71 24.67 -0.04
C LEU A 104 -4.99 24.53 -1.55
N ILE A 105 -4.03 23.98 -2.30
CA ILE A 105 -4.19 23.75 -3.75
C ILE A 105 -5.06 22.52 -4.03
N ILE A 106 -4.92 21.45 -3.23
CA ILE A 106 -5.54 20.15 -3.51
C ILE A 106 -6.95 20.02 -2.94
N ILE A 107 -7.23 20.57 -1.76
CA ILE A 107 -8.53 20.47 -1.09
C ILE A 107 -9.70 20.94 -1.99
N PRO A 108 -9.60 22.05 -2.74
CA PRO A 108 -10.65 22.49 -3.66
C PRO A 108 -10.98 21.47 -4.76
N GLU A 109 -10.01 20.67 -5.22
CA GLU A 109 -10.23 19.63 -6.23
C GLU A 109 -10.97 18.40 -5.67
N ILE A 110 -10.91 18.16 -4.36
CA ILE A 110 -11.62 17.05 -3.69
C ILE A 110 -13.13 17.33 -3.65
N GLY A 111 -13.49 18.57 -3.30
CA GLY A 111 -14.86 19.01 -3.10
C GLY A 111 -15.63 19.27 -4.39
N GLY A 112 -15.17 18.70 -5.52
CA GLY A 112 -15.66 18.94 -6.88
C GLY A 112 -17.10 19.43 -6.91
N ARG A 113 -17.29 20.70 -7.31
CA ARG A 113 -18.62 21.30 -7.43
C ARG A 113 -19.53 20.34 -8.19
N LYS A 114 -20.72 20.12 -7.63
CA LYS A 114 -21.89 19.79 -8.43
C LYS A 114 -22.07 20.92 -9.44
N LYS A 115 -21.62 20.72 -10.67
CA LYS A 115 -22.15 21.40 -11.85
C LYS A 115 -22.48 20.31 -12.85
#